data_AF-A0A2G9RHB2-F1
#
_entry.id   AF-A0A2G9RHB2-F1
#
_cell.length_a   1.000
_cell.length_b   1.000
_cell.length_c   1.000
_cell.angle_alpha   90.00
_cell.angle_beta   90.00
_cell.angle_gamma   90.00
#
_symmetry.space_group_name_H-M   'P 1'
#
loop_
_entity.id
_entity.type
_entity.pdbx_description
1 polymer ?
#
loop_
_entity_poly.entity_id
_entity_poly.type
_entity_poly.pdbx_seq_one_letter_code
_entity_poly.pdbx_strand_id
1 'polypeptide(L)'
;MCVCPCVQVFISVNCLSTDFSSQKGVKGLPLNIQIDTYSYNNRSNKPIHRAYCQIKVFCDKGAERKIRDEERKQSKRKGKCTEPSPQINA
;
A
#
# COMPACT_ATOMS: atom_id res chain seq x y z
N MET A 1 2.83 -32.92 9.79
CA MET A 1 2.29 -31.66 9.23
C MET A 1 2.30 -30.63 10.35
N CYS A 2 3.12 -29.57 10.25
CA CYS A 2 3.02 -28.45 11.18
C CYS A 2 1.88 -27.54 10.73
N VAL A 3 0.82 -27.44 11.54
CA VAL A 3 -0.19 -26.40 11.38
C VAL A 3 0.41 -25.15 12.03
N CYS A 4 0.94 -24.23 11.22
CA CYS A 4 1.28 -22.90 11.73
C CYS A 4 -0.03 -22.12 11.87
N PRO A 5 -0.45 -21.74 13.09
CA PRO A 5 -1.66 -20.94 13.25
C PRO A 5 -1.47 -19.57 12.57
N CYS A 6 -2.40 -19.21 11.69
CA CYS A 6 -2.44 -17.88 11.08
C CYS A 6 -2.96 -16.86 12.10
N VAL A 7 -2.25 -15.75 12.26
CA VAL A 7 -2.68 -14.66 13.15
C VAL A 7 -3.39 -13.59 12.32
N GLN A 8 -4.56 -13.16 12.78
CA GLN A 8 -5.34 -12.09 12.14
C GLN A 8 -5.58 -10.95 13.13
N VAL A 9 -5.28 -9.72 12.70
CA VAL A 9 -5.46 -8.49 13.48
C VAL A 9 -6.10 -7.44 12.59
N PHE A 10 -7.05 -6.69 13.13
CA PHE A 10 -7.67 -5.54 12.45
C PHE A 10 -7.14 -4.25 13.06
N ILE A 11 -6.64 -3.34 12.22
CA ILE A 11 -5.97 -2.11 12.64
C ILE A 11 -6.64 -0.92 11.96
N SER A 12 -6.92 0.12 12.73
CA SER A 12 -7.41 1.42 12.24
C SER A 12 -6.32 2.47 12.38
N VAL A 13 -6.17 3.34 11.38
CA VAL A 13 -5.21 4.46 11.40
C VAL A 13 -5.99 5.77 11.50
N ASN A 14 -5.74 6.54 12.56
CA ASN A 14 -6.52 7.72 12.91
C ASN A 14 -5.86 9.05 12.49
N CYS A 15 -4.79 9.00 11.70
CA CYS A 15 -4.15 10.17 11.12
C CYS A 15 -4.29 10.14 9.60
N LEU A 16 -4.70 11.26 9.01
CA LEU A 16 -4.77 11.44 7.58
C LEU A 16 -3.36 11.64 7.02
N SER A 17 -3.12 11.22 5.78
CA SER A 17 -1.85 11.50 5.11
C SER A 17 -1.59 13.01 4.95
N THR A 18 -2.61 13.86 5.08
CA THR A 18 -2.48 15.32 5.01
C THR A 18 -2.29 16.01 6.36
N ASP A 19 -2.48 15.33 7.49
CA ASP A 19 -2.39 15.96 8.83
C ASP A 19 -1.00 16.51 9.13
N PHE A 20 0.02 15.93 8.49
CA PHE A 20 1.42 16.29 8.66
C PHE A 20 1.88 17.42 7.73
N SER A 21 0.96 18.08 7.01
CA SER A 21 1.26 19.28 6.23
C SER A 21 0.21 20.36 6.46
N SER A 22 0.66 21.57 6.78
CA SER A 22 -0.22 22.73 7.02
C SER A 22 -0.73 23.38 5.73
N GLN A 23 -0.17 23.03 4.56
CA GLN A 23 -0.60 23.58 3.28
C GLN A 23 -1.83 22.84 2.75
N LYS A 24 -2.92 23.57 2.54
CA LYS A 24 -4.13 23.03 1.91
C LYS A 24 -3.84 22.67 0.44
N GLY A 25 -4.34 21.51 0.00
CA GLY A 25 -4.23 21.08 -1.40
C GLY A 25 -2.91 20.39 -1.78
N VAL A 26 -2.01 20.15 -0.82
CA VAL A 26 -0.77 19.41 -1.07
C VAL A 26 -0.98 17.90 -1.08
N LYS A 27 -0.08 17.20 -1.77
CA LYS A 27 -0.03 15.74 -1.76
C LYS A 27 0.34 15.26 -0.35
N GLY A 28 -0.56 14.53 0.30
CA GLY A 28 -0.31 13.98 1.63
C GLY A 28 0.98 13.16 1.71
N LEU A 29 1.61 13.17 2.88
CA LEU A 29 2.85 12.45 3.17
C LEU A 29 2.62 10.93 3.12
N PRO A 30 3.58 10.16 2.57
CA PRO A 30 3.54 8.71 2.62
C PRO A 30 3.73 8.23 4.06
N LEU A 31 2.85 7.34 4.52
CA LEU A 31 2.93 6.72 5.84
C LEU A 31 3.28 5.24 5.67
N ASN A 32 3.92 4.63 6.67
CA ASN A 32 4.29 3.21 6.65
C ASN A 32 3.69 2.51 7.87
N ILE A 33 3.07 1.35 7.64
CA ILE A 33 2.83 0.36 8.69
C ILE A 33 4.05 -0.55 8.72
N GLN A 34 4.74 -0.63 9.86
CA GLN A 34 5.86 -1.54 10.08
C GLN A 34 5.44 -2.65 11.05
N ILE A 35 5.76 -3.89 10.69
CA ILE A 35 5.54 -5.06 11.54
C ILE A 35 6.89 -5.67 11.86
N ASP A 36 7.26 -5.62 13.14
CA ASP A 36 8.46 -6.22 13.68
C ASP A 36 8.07 -7.45 14.51
N THR A 37 8.56 -8.62 14.10
CA THR A 37 8.36 -9.88 14.84
C THR A 37 9.60 -10.15 15.69
N TYR A 38 9.41 -10.42 16.98
CA TYR A 38 10.47 -10.75 17.92
C TYR A 38 10.36 -12.20 18.39
N SER A 39 11.50 -12.83 18.67
CA SER A 39 11.52 -14.16 19.28
C SER A 39 11.29 -14.05 20.77
N TYR A 40 10.37 -14.86 21.31
CA TYR A 40 10.06 -14.87 22.74
C TYR A 40 11.25 -15.30 23.61
N ASN A 41 12.05 -16.25 23.14
CA ASN A 41 13.15 -16.85 23.92
C ASN A 41 14.46 -16.05 23.86
N ASN A 42 14.58 -15.10 22.94
CA ASN A 42 15.78 -14.30 22.77
C ASN A 42 15.53 -12.89 23.32
N ARG A 43 16.16 -12.53 24.45
CA ARG A 43 16.10 -11.17 25.05
C ARG A 43 16.86 -10.11 24.23
N SER A 44 17.00 -10.34 22.93
CA SER A 44 17.64 -9.39 22.02
C SER A 44 16.64 -8.31 21.63
N ASN A 45 17.08 -7.05 21.62
CA ASN A 45 16.29 -5.92 21.11
C ASN A 45 16.22 -5.89 19.57
N LYS A 46 16.57 -6.97 18.88
CA LYS A 46 16.57 -7.07 17.41
C LYS A 46 15.42 -7.97 16.94
N PRO A 47 14.56 -7.50 16.01
CA PRO A 47 13.51 -8.35 15.45
C PRO A 47 14.10 -9.45 14.59
N ILE A 48 13.43 -10.61 14.57
CA ILE A 48 13.75 -11.74 13.69
C ILE A 48 13.21 -11.54 12.27
N HIS A 49 12.16 -10.74 12.12
CA HIS A 49 11.57 -10.41 10.84
C HIS A 49 10.98 -9.00 10.90
N ARG A 50 11.18 -8.22 9.84
CA ARG A 50 10.67 -6.87 9.68
C ARG A 50 10.08 -6.73 8.29
N ALA A 51 8.82 -6.33 8.23
CA ALA A 51 8.14 -5.97 6.99
C ALA A 51 7.51 -4.59 7.13
N TYR A 52 7.34 -3.91 6.00
CA TYR A 52 6.66 -2.63 5.94
C TYR A 52 5.68 -2.60 4.77
N CYS A 53 4.62 -1.79 4.93
CA CYS A 53 3.65 -1.52 3.89
C CYS A 53 3.41 -0.01 3.83
N GLN A 54 3.61 0.58 2.65
CA GLN A 54 3.29 1.98 2.44
C GLN A 54 1.78 2.15 2.34
N ILE A 55 1.23 3.03 3.16
CA ILE A 55 -0.20 3.33 3.21
C ILE A 55 -0.45 4.81 2.91
N LYS A 56 -1.68 5.08 2.48
CA LYS A 56 -2.21 6.43 2.35
C LYS A 56 -3.59 6.47 2.98
N VAL A 57 -3.77 7.34 3.95
CA VAL A 57 -4.99 7.43 4.74
C VAL A 57 -5.81 8.60 4.23
N PHE A 58 -7.09 8.36 4.01
CA PHE A 58 -8.04 9.33 3.48
C PHE A 58 -9.21 9.48 4.43
N CYS A 59 -9.86 10.63 4.41
CA CYS A 59 -11.13 10.83 5.10
C CYS A 59 -12.28 10.14 4.35
N ASP A 60 -13.29 9.70 5.10
CA ASP A 60 -14.49 9.04 4.60
C ASP A 60 -14.17 7.92 3.59
N LYS A 61 -14.97 7.82 2.52
CA LYS A 61 -14.72 6.92 1.38
C LYS A 61 -13.69 7.45 0.38
N GLY A 62 -12.68 8.17 0.88
CA GLY A 62 -11.69 8.87 0.05
C GLY A 62 -10.77 7.91 -0.70
N ALA A 63 -10.45 6.75 -0.11
CA ALA A 63 -9.65 5.71 -0.75
C ALA A 63 -10.37 5.12 -1.98
N GLU A 64 -11.66 4.83 -1.86
CA GLU A 64 -12.50 4.29 -2.93
C GLU A 64 -12.73 5.31 -4.04
N ARG A 65 -12.85 6.61 -3.71
CA ARG A 65 -12.83 7.67 -4.73
C ARG A 65 -11.51 7.67 -5.48
N LYS A 66 -10.37 7.58 -4.78
CA LYS A 66 -9.05 7.60 -5.38
C LYS A 66 -8.81 6.42 -6.34
N ILE A 67 -9.22 5.20 -5.96
CA ILE A 67 -9.10 4.00 -6.80
C ILE A 67 -9.87 4.18 -8.11
N ARG A 68 -11.15 4.59 -8.01
CA ARG A 68 -12.01 4.82 -9.19
C ARG A 68 -11.45 5.87 -10.14
N ASP A 69 -10.86 6.94 -9.62
CA ASP A 69 -10.26 8.00 -10.45
C ASP A 69 -9.00 7.51 -11.18
N GLU A 70 -8.16 6.70 -10.53
CA GLU A 70 -6.99 6.11 -11.17
C GLU A 70 -7.38 5.07 -12.24
N GLU A 71 -8.39 4.24 -11.98
CA GLU A 71 -8.95 3.29 -12.97
C GLU A 71 -9.49 4.01 -14.22
N ARG A 72 -10.26 5.10 -14.02
CA ARG A 72 -10.77 5.94 -15.13
C ARG A 72 -9.67 6.62 -15.93
N LYS A 73 -8.56 7.00 -15.30
CA LYS A 73 -7.39 7.57 -16.00
C LYS A 73 -6.65 6.49 -16.79
N GLN A 74 -6.55 5.29 -16.24
CA GLN A 74 -5.88 4.17 -16.89
C GLN A 74 -6.64 3.68 -18.12
N SER A 75 -7.98 3.63 -18.07
CA SER A 75 -8.80 3.26 -19.22
C SER A 75 -8.67 4.23 -20.39
N LYS A 76 -8.59 5.55 -20.12
CA LYS A 76 -8.33 6.57 -21.14
C LYS A 76 -6.96 6.43 -21.82
N ARG A 77 -5.96 5.89 -21.11
CA ARG A 77 -4.61 5.62 -21.66
C ARG A 77 -4.56 4.34 -22.50
N LYS A 78 -5.34 3.31 -22.13
CA LYS A 78 -5.45 2.08 -22.92
C LYS A 78 -6.13 2.27 -24.29
N GLY A 79 -6.84 3.38 -24.51
CA GLY A 79 -7.40 3.73 -25.82
C GLY A 79 -6.39 4.26 -26.87
N LYS A 80 -5.08 4.26 -26.59
CA LYS A 80 -4.02 4.69 -27.54
C LYS A 80 -2.79 3.76 -27.56
N CYS A 81 -2.96 2.44 -27.52
CA CYS A 81 -1.91 1.51 -27.95
C CYS A 81 -2.40 0.70 -29.15
N THR A 82 -1.88 1.09 -30.31
CA THR A 82 -1.87 0.35 -31.56
C THR A 82 -1.20 -1.02 -31.35
N GLU A 83 -1.85 -2.05 -31.89
CA GLU A 83 -1.41 -3.43 -32.15
C GLU A 83 0.12 -3.67 -32.06
N PRO A 84 0.61 -4.65 -31.27
CA PRO A 84 1.94 -5.21 -31.50
C PRO A 84 1.88 -6.19 -32.67
N SER A 85 2.44 -5.81 -33.83
CA SER A 85 2.71 -6.72 -34.94
C SER A 85 3.59 -7.90 -34.46
N PRO A 86 3.25 -9.16 -34.74
CA PRO A 86 4.15 -10.28 -34.45
C PRO A 86 5.28 -10.27 -35.50
N GLN A 87 6.48 -9.84 -35.11
CA GLN A 87 7.67 -10.06 -35.92
C GLN A 87 8.09 -11.53 -35.81
N ILE A 88 7.72 -12.30 -36.82
CA ILE A 88 8.37 -13.57 -37.15
C ILE A 88 9.77 -13.26 -37.70
N ASN A 89 10.83 -13.72 -37.05
CA ASN A 89 12.16 -13.78 -37.66
C ASN A 89 12.52 -15.25 -37.84
N ALA A 90 12.87 -15.56 -39.09
CA ALA A 90 13.36 -16.84 -39.58
C ALA A 90 14.77 -17.16 -39.07
#